data_AF-A0A0G2B2X1-F1
#
_entry.id   AF-A0A0G2B2X1-F1
#
_cell.length_a   1.000
_cell.length_b   1.000
_cell.length_c   1.000
_cell.angle_alpha   90.00
_cell.angle_beta   90.00
_cell.angle_gamma   90.00
#
_symmetry.space_group_name_H-M   'P 1'
#
loop_
_entity.id
_entity.type
_entity.pdbx_description
1 polymer ?
#
loop_
_entity_poly.entity_id
_entity_poly.type
_entity_poly.pdbx_seq_one_letter_code
_entity_poly.pdbx_strand_id
1 'polypeptide(L)'
;MPQNGAPVSNWVESLLRQEIKGVCPKCGKYESDQSGSFTNHHINGVPSISEYWNLIRLCRGCHDKCENHRGEARYERDIKRMKANLFRDFLGHTTYDLLLRAYEKESVLTFPYIARTLLQLGLGTLTQENPGTFGAAQDKPTFSVYSLTEQGKKWAGELNLSWGETEQST
;
A
#
# COMPACT_ATOMS: atom_id res chain seq x y z
N MET A 1 21.01 7.09 23.26
CA MET A 1 21.47 7.75 22.00
C MET A 1 20.27 7.82 21.07
N PRO A 2 19.98 8.96 20.41
CA PRO A 2 18.94 8.98 19.39
C PRO A 2 19.42 8.07 18.25
N GLN A 3 18.67 7.01 17.97
CA GLN A 3 18.94 6.18 16.80
C GLN A 3 18.57 7.03 15.58
N ASN A 4 19.58 7.59 14.92
CA ASN A 4 19.39 8.28 13.64
C ASN A 4 19.00 7.22 12.61
N GLY A 5 17.70 6.98 12.48
CA GLY A 5 17.13 6.14 11.43
C GLY A 5 17.50 6.67 10.05
N ALA A 6 17.43 5.80 9.05
CA ALA A 6 17.63 6.22 7.67
C ALA A 6 16.58 7.30 7.31
N PRO A 7 16.96 8.30 6.50
CA PRO A 7 16.00 9.31 6.06
C PRO A 7 14.91 8.64 5.21
N VAL A 8 13.65 8.86 5.58
CA VAL A 8 12.49 8.43 4.78
C VAL A 8 12.43 9.30 3.52
N SER A 9 12.30 8.69 2.34
CA SER A 9 12.22 9.46 1.10
C SER A 9 10.91 10.26 1.02
N ASN A 10 10.95 11.42 0.35
CA ASN A 10 9.77 12.27 0.15
C ASN A 10 8.61 11.52 -0.52
N TRP A 11 8.93 10.58 -1.42
CA TRP A 11 7.94 9.75 -2.09
C TRP A 11 7.24 8.81 -1.09
N VAL A 12 7.99 8.11 -0.24
CA VAL A 12 7.41 7.24 0.80
C VAL A 12 6.58 8.06 1.79
N GLU A 13 7.10 9.19 2.26
CA GLU A 13 6.38 10.09 3.17
C GLU A 13 5.03 10.55 2.59
N SER A 14 5.00 10.90 1.30
CA SER A 14 3.77 11.29 0.60
C SER A 14 2.74 10.16 0.58
N LEU A 15 3.16 8.93 0.26
CA LEU A 15 2.27 7.77 0.26
C LEU A 15 1.71 7.46 1.64
N LEU A 16 2.57 7.50 2.68
CA LEU A 16 2.17 7.28 4.06
C LEU A 16 1.17 8.32 4.57
N ARG A 17 1.18 9.55 4.03
CA ARG A 17 0.16 10.57 4.35
C ARG A 17 -1.15 10.33 3.61
N GLN A 18 -1.06 9.97 2.32
CA GLN A 18 -2.24 9.72 1.49
C GLN A 18 -3.03 8.50 1.98
N GLU A 19 -2.35 7.43 2.41
CA GLU A 19 -3.02 6.20 2.86
C GLU A 19 -3.87 6.42 4.12
N ILE A 20 -3.39 7.24 5.06
CA ILE A 20 -4.09 7.47 6.33
C ILE A 20 -5.14 8.58 6.26
N LYS A 21 -5.10 9.43 5.21
CA LYS A 21 -6.03 10.57 5.01
C LYS A 21 -6.17 11.47 6.24
N GLY A 22 -5.07 11.70 6.96
CA GLY A 22 -5.04 12.50 8.18
C GLY A 22 -5.75 11.87 9.38
N VAL A 23 -6.01 10.56 9.40
CA VAL A 23 -6.65 9.85 10.52
C VAL A 23 -5.73 8.74 11.02
N CYS A 24 -5.49 8.65 12.32
CA CYS A 24 -4.65 7.60 12.88
C CYS A 24 -5.35 6.24 12.71
N PRO A 25 -4.73 5.29 12.00
CA PRO A 25 -5.40 4.02 11.66
C PRO A 25 -5.62 3.11 12.88
N LYS A 26 -4.91 3.35 13.99
CA LYS A 26 -5.04 2.57 15.23
C LYS A 26 -6.10 3.10 16.19
N CYS A 27 -6.37 4.42 16.20
CA CYS A 27 -7.25 5.02 17.21
C CYS A 27 -8.29 6.03 16.67
N GLY A 28 -8.31 6.29 15.37
CA GLY A 28 -9.28 7.19 14.73
C GLY A 28 -9.07 8.68 15.01
N LYS A 29 -8.01 9.08 15.73
CA LYS A 29 -7.72 10.50 15.97
C LYS A 29 -7.31 11.20 14.67
N TYR A 30 -7.86 12.37 14.43
CA TYR A 30 -7.46 13.23 13.31
C TYR A 30 -6.09 13.88 13.56
N GLU A 31 -5.32 14.05 12.49
CA GLU A 31 -4.14 14.92 12.45
C GLU A 31 -4.66 16.35 12.61
N SER A 32 -4.51 16.89 13.82
CA SER A 32 -4.83 18.29 14.11
C SER A 32 -3.55 19.10 14.11
N ASP A 33 -3.64 20.36 13.70
CA ASP A 33 -2.51 21.29 13.69
C ASP A 33 -1.92 21.55 15.09
N GLN A 34 -2.59 21.13 16.17
CA GLN A 34 -2.30 21.58 17.53
C GLN A 34 -1.93 20.47 18.54
N SER A 35 -2.15 19.18 18.28
CA SER A 35 -1.87 18.14 19.28
C SER A 35 -1.16 16.90 18.72
N GLY A 36 0.16 17.02 18.56
CA GLY A 36 1.06 15.89 18.35
C GLY A 36 1.21 15.48 16.89
N SER A 37 2.41 15.69 16.35
CA SER A 37 2.78 15.26 15.01
C SER A 37 2.53 13.77 14.84
N PHE A 38 1.93 13.40 13.71
CA PHE A 38 1.98 12.03 13.25
C PHE A 38 3.43 11.71 12.87
N THR A 39 3.83 10.48 13.16
CA THR A 39 5.20 10.00 13.00
C THR A 39 5.18 8.64 12.31
N ASN A 40 6.23 8.34 11.57
CA ASN A 40 6.39 7.04 10.93
C ASN A 40 6.96 6.05 11.92
N HIS A 41 6.23 4.97 12.15
CA HIS A 41 6.64 3.83 12.97
C HIS A 41 7.22 2.73 12.06
N HIS A 42 8.35 2.16 12.46
CA HIS A 42 9.00 1.05 11.76
C HIS A 42 8.42 -0.28 12.27
N ILE A 43 7.72 -1.01 11.40
CA ILE A 43 6.95 -2.20 11.78
C ILE A 43 7.86 -3.31 12.30
N ASN A 44 8.99 -3.56 11.65
CA ASN A 44 9.98 -4.55 12.09
C ASN A 44 10.92 -4.03 13.21
N GLY A 45 10.74 -2.79 13.66
CA GLY A 45 11.59 -2.16 14.67
C GLY A 45 13.02 -1.82 14.23
N VAL A 46 13.36 -1.95 12.94
CA VAL A 46 14.68 -1.65 12.37
C VAL A 46 14.69 -0.25 11.72
N PRO A 47 15.27 0.78 12.37
CA PRO A 47 15.18 2.16 11.88
C PRO A 47 16.01 2.47 10.63
N SER A 48 16.89 1.55 10.23
CA SER A 48 17.68 1.69 9.00
C SER A 48 16.92 1.27 7.74
N ILE A 49 15.74 0.65 7.88
CA ILE A 49 14.93 0.15 6.77
C ILE A 49 13.70 1.05 6.59
N SER A 50 13.83 2.10 5.78
CA SER A 50 12.77 3.09 5.56
C SER A 50 11.93 2.84 4.31
N GLU A 51 11.70 1.56 3.98
CA GLU A 51 10.84 1.16 2.86
C GLU A 51 9.35 1.34 3.19
N TYR A 52 8.53 1.60 2.17
CA TYR A 52 7.08 1.84 2.32
C TYR A 52 6.36 0.76 3.14
N TRP A 53 6.64 -0.52 2.87
CA TRP A 53 6.00 -1.64 3.57
C TRP A 53 6.48 -1.84 5.00
N ASN A 54 7.63 -1.29 5.38
CA ASN A 54 8.14 -1.33 6.75
C ASN A 54 7.68 -0.13 7.58
N LEU A 55 6.90 0.80 7.00
CA LEU A 55 6.50 2.03 7.66
C LEU A 55 4.98 2.14 7.72
N ILE A 56 4.49 2.60 8.87
CA ILE A 56 3.10 3.01 9.05
C ILE A 56 3.06 4.35 9.78
N ARG A 57 2.18 5.25 9.35
CA ARG A 57 2.05 6.58 9.96
C ARG A 57 1.03 6.54 11.09
N LEU A 58 1.44 6.94 12.29
CA LEU A 58 0.62 6.88 13.51
C LEU A 58 0.65 8.21 14.25
N CYS A 59 -0.40 8.51 15.02
CA CYS A 59 -0.33 9.59 16.00
C CYS A 59 0.67 9.22 17.10
N ARG A 60 1.32 10.22 17.71
CA ARG A 60 2.35 10.02 18.73
C ARG A 60 1.97 9.01 19.83
N GLY A 61 0.78 9.13 20.40
CA GLY A 61 0.33 8.21 21.46
C GLY A 61 0.16 6.75 21.00
N CYS A 62 -0.20 6.52 19.73
CA CYS A 62 -0.24 5.17 19.17
C CYS A 62 1.16 4.68 18.80
N HIS A 63 2.05 5.56 18.33
CA HIS A 63 3.43 5.23 18.07
C HIS A 63 4.14 4.76 19.35
N ASP A 64 4.07 5.53 20.44
CA ASP A 64 4.68 5.19 21.73
C ASP A 64 4.18 3.83 22.26
N LYS A 65 2.88 3.54 22.08
CA LYS A 65 2.32 2.22 22.41
C LYS A 65 2.92 1.10 21.57
N CYS A 66 3.12 1.30 20.27
CA CYS A 66 3.73 0.28 19.41
C CYS A 66 5.21 0.08 19.76
N GLU A 67 5.93 1.15 20.12
CA GLU A 67 7.31 1.07 20.60
C GLU A 67 7.44 0.26 21.89
N ASN A 68 6.52 0.42 22.85
CA ASN A 68 6.51 -0.35 24.08
C ASN A 68 6.23 -1.85 23.88
N HIS A 69 5.60 -2.22 22.75
CA HIS A 69 5.30 -3.60 22.36
C HIS A 69 6.24 -4.11 21.25
N ARG A 70 7.38 -3.43 21.04
CA ARG A 70 8.35 -3.80 20.00
C ARG A 70 8.90 -5.21 20.26
N GLY A 71 8.93 -6.03 19.21
CA GLY A 71 9.37 -7.43 19.28
C GLY A 71 8.28 -8.42 19.68
N GLU A 72 7.08 -7.95 20.05
CA GLU A 72 5.93 -8.84 20.24
C GLU A 72 5.33 -9.22 18.89
N ALA A 73 5.51 -10.49 18.49
CA ALA A 73 5.06 -11.01 17.19
C ALA A 73 3.57 -10.74 16.89
N ARG A 74 2.71 -10.77 17.93
CA ARG A 74 1.29 -10.45 17.79
C ARG A 74 1.06 -9.00 17.37
N TYR A 75 1.74 -8.04 18.02
CA TYR A 75 1.60 -6.62 17.69
C TYR A 75 2.16 -6.31 16.31
N GLU A 76 3.28 -6.93 15.95
CA GLU A 76 3.85 -6.78 14.60
C GLU A 76 2.86 -7.26 13.54
N ARG A 77 2.24 -8.44 13.73
CA ARG A 77 1.21 -8.98 12.82
C ARG A 77 0.01 -8.05 12.70
N ASP A 78 -0.49 -7.51 13.82
CA ASP A 78 -1.63 -6.59 13.82
C ASP A 78 -1.32 -5.31 13.04
N ILE A 79 -0.09 -4.78 13.17
CA ILE A 79 0.35 -3.60 12.44
C ILE A 79 0.55 -3.90 10.94
N LYS A 80 1.13 -5.06 10.58
CA LYS A 80 1.23 -5.49 9.18
C LYS A 80 -0.14 -5.61 8.51
N ARG A 81 -1.11 -6.21 9.21
CA ARG A 81 -2.50 -6.31 8.73
C ARG A 81 -3.15 -4.92 8.56
N MET A 82 -2.92 -4.03 9.52
CA MET A 82 -3.39 -2.64 9.42
C MET A 82 -2.79 -1.94 8.20
N LYS A 83 -1.48 -2.10 7.95
CA LYS A 83 -0.79 -1.56 6.78
C LYS A 83 -1.37 -2.09 5.47
N ALA A 84 -1.61 -3.40 5.37
CA ALA A 84 -2.23 -4.02 4.19
C ALA A 84 -3.64 -3.47 3.91
N ASN A 85 -4.46 -3.29 4.95
CA ASN A 85 -5.80 -2.70 4.82
C ASN A 85 -5.73 -1.25 4.36
N LEU A 86 -4.82 -0.44 4.92
CA LEU A 86 -4.63 0.96 4.49
C LEU A 86 -4.25 1.05 3.02
N PHE A 87 -3.34 0.18 2.56
CA PHE A 87 -2.95 0.17 1.16
C PHE A 87 -4.10 -0.24 0.23
N ARG A 88 -4.89 -1.24 0.61
CA ARG A 88 -6.10 -1.63 -0.14
C ARG A 88 -7.08 -0.46 -0.24
N ASP A 89 -7.35 0.22 0.87
CA ASP A 89 -8.31 1.32 0.93
C ASP A 89 -7.80 2.58 0.20
N PHE A 90 -6.47 2.75 0.14
CA PHE A 90 -5.79 3.77 -0.67
C PHE A 90 -5.94 3.51 -2.17
N LEU A 91 -5.71 2.28 -2.64
CA LEU A 91 -5.88 1.92 -4.05
C LEU A 91 -7.35 1.92 -4.50
N GLY A 92 -8.25 1.57 -3.58
CA GLY A 92 -9.65 1.23 -3.88
C GLY A 92 -9.79 -0.22 -4.37
N HIS A 93 -10.94 -0.82 -4.08
CA HIS A 93 -11.21 -2.24 -4.32
C HIS A 93 -10.87 -2.71 -5.75
N THR A 94 -11.35 -2.00 -6.78
CA THR A 94 -11.16 -2.40 -8.18
C THR A 94 -9.68 -2.40 -8.59
N THR A 95 -8.93 -1.37 -8.18
CA THR A 95 -7.50 -1.25 -8.47
C THR A 95 -6.68 -2.30 -7.70
N TYR A 96 -7.09 -2.58 -6.47
CA TYR A 96 -6.47 -3.61 -5.64
C TYR A 96 -6.66 -5.00 -6.24
N ASP A 97 -7.88 -5.35 -6.66
CA ASP A 97 -8.17 -6.62 -7.32
C ASP A 97 -7.41 -6.75 -8.64
N LEU A 98 -7.27 -5.64 -9.38
CA LEU A 98 -6.46 -5.59 -10.59
C LEU A 98 -4.98 -5.91 -10.29
N LEU A 99 -4.40 -5.34 -9.23
CA LEU A 99 -3.02 -5.60 -8.81
C LEU A 99 -2.81 -7.09 -8.52
N LEU A 100 -3.70 -7.71 -7.75
CA LEU A 100 -3.58 -9.13 -7.40
C LEU A 100 -3.75 -10.03 -8.62
N ARG A 101 -4.75 -9.77 -9.48
CA ARG A 101 -4.93 -10.54 -10.72
C ARG A 101 -3.74 -10.41 -11.67
N ALA A 102 -3.16 -9.22 -11.80
CA ALA A 102 -1.97 -9.00 -12.61
C ALA A 102 -0.74 -9.72 -12.04
N TYR A 103 -0.65 -9.86 -10.72
CA TYR A 103 0.39 -10.64 -10.06
C TYR A 103 0.25 -12.15 -10.36
N GLU A 104 -0.98 -12.68 -10.24
CA GLU A 104 -1.25 -14.11 -10.48
C GLU A 104 -1.17 -14.53 -11.95
N LYS A 105 -1.55 -13.63 -12.87
CA LYS A 105 -1.70 -13.93 -14.31
C LYS A 105 -0.62 -13.31 -15.18
N GLU A 106 0.37 -12.64 -14.58
CA GLU A 106 1.44 -11.87 -15.21
C GLU A 106 0.98 -10.63 -16.01
N SER A 107 -0.25 -10.63 -16.50
CA SER A 107 -0.89 -9.51 -17.18
C SER A 107 -2.42 -9.58 -17.08
N VAL A 108 -3.06 -8.43 -17.26
CA VAL A 108 -4.53 -8.28 -17.20
C VAL A 108 -5.00 -7.28 -18.26
N LEU A 109 -6.13 -7.59 -18.89
CA LEU A 109 -6.85 -6.67 -19.76
C LEU A 109 -7.83 -5.85 -18.91
N THR A 110 -7.72 -4.52 -18.92
CA THR A 110 -8.64 -3.65 -18.18
C THR A 110 -8.80 -2.28 -18.83
N PHE A 111 -9.75 -1.49 -18.33
CA PHE A 111 -9.91 -0.10 -18.71
C PHE A 111 -8.79 0.77 -18.12
N PRO A 112 -8.24 1.74 -18.88
CA PRO A 112 -7.15 2.57 -18.40
C PRO A 112 -7.41 3.34 -17.11
N TYR A 113 -8.65 3.78 -16.87
CA TYR A 113 -8.99 4.51 -15.65
C TYR A 113 -8.90 3.62 -14.39
N ILE A 114 -9.09 2.30 -14.51
CA ILE A 114 -8.93 1.35 -13.40
C ILE A 114 -7.44 1.15 -13.07
N ALA A 115 -6.59 1.09 -14.09
CA ALA A 115 -5.14 0.93 -13.93
C ALA A 115 -4.42 2.23 -13.54
N ARG A 116 -5.10 3.39 -13.62
CA ARG A 116 -4.51 4.72 -13.47
C ARG A 116 -3.64 4.84 -12.21
N THR A 117 -4.15 4.43 -11.06
CA THR A 117 -3.42 4.54 -9.79
C THR A 117 -2.16 3.67 -9.80
N LEU A 118 -2.22 2.45 -10.34
CA LEU A 118 -1.04 1.58 -10.45
C LEU A 118 0.03 2.18 -11.36
N LEU A 119 -0.38 2.78 -12.48
CA LEU A 119 0.53 3.48 -13.40
C LEU A 119 1.16 4.72 -12.73
N GLN A 120 0.36 5.54 -12.04
CA GLN A 120 0.83 6.73 -11.35
C GLN A 120 1.83 6.41 -10.23
N LEU A 121 1.66 5.25 -9.57
CA LEU A 121 2.56 4.75 -8.54
C LEU A 121 3.78 4.01 -9.11
N GLY A 122 3.87 3.80 -10.43
CA GLY A 122 4.93 3.01 -11.06
C GLY A 122 4.86 1.50 -10.76
N LEU A 123 3.72 1.01 -10.28
CA LEU A 123 3.50 -0.41 -9.96
C LEU A 123 3.04 -1.22 -11.18
N GLY A 124 2.48 -0.54 -12.18
CA GLY A 124 2.07 -1.15 -13.44
C GLY A 124 2.77 -0.51 -14.64
N THR A 125 2.78 -1.24 -15.75
CA THR A 125 3.18 -0.75 -17.06
C THR A 125 2.12 -1.13 -18.10
N LEU A 126 1.91 -0.24 -19.05
CA LEU A 126 1.07 -0.47 -20.22
C LEU A 126 1.90 -1.26 -21.25
N THR A 127 1.52 -2.52 -21.50
CA THR A 127 2.27 -3.39 -22.42
C THR A 127 1.71 -3.35 -23.83
N GLN A 128 0.39 -3.18 -23.97
CA GLN A 128 -0.27 -3.04 -25.26
C GLN A 128 -1.51 -2.16 -25.13
N GLU A 129 -1.60 -1.13 -25.96
CA GLU A 129 -2.85 -0.45 -26.24
C GLU A 129 -3.64 -1.31 -27.21
N ASN A 130 -4.75 -1.88 -26.76
CA ASN A 130 -5.57 -2.72 -27.60
C ASN A 130 -6.93 -2.03 -27.77
N PRO A 131 -7.14 -1.24 -28.84
CA PRO A 131 -8.45 -0.67 -29.13
C PRO A 131 -9.41 -1.79 -29.55
N GLY A 132 -9.80 -2.63 -28.60
CA GLY A 132 -10.76 -3.69 -28.75
C GLY A 132 -12.12 -3.06 -29.02
N THR A 133 -12.63 -3.27 -30.23
CA THR A 133 -14.00 -2.89 -30.57
C THR A 133 -14.91 -4.07 -30.32
N PHE A 134 -15.88 -3.90 -29.43
CA PHE A 134 -17.04 -4.78 -29.40
C PHE A 134 -18.16 -4.10 -30.20
N GLY A 135 -18.39 -4.56 -31.43
CA GLY A 135 -19.53 -4.16 -32.27
C GLY A 135 -19.35 -2.88 -33.10
N ALA A 136 -20.43 -2.48 -33.79
CA ALA A 136 -20.49 -1.38 -34.76
C ALA A 136 -20.56 0.04 -34.12
N ALA A 137 -20.16 0.18 -32.85
CA ALA A 137 -20.25 1.45 -32.13
C ALA A 137 -19.04 2.35 -32.46
N GLN A 138 -19.34 3.61 -32.82
CA GLN A 138 -18.34 4.63 -33.19
C GLN A 138 -17.55 5.16 -31.98
N ASP A 139 -18.00 4.90 -30.74
CA ASP A 139 -17.28 5.16 -29.50
C ASP A 139 -16.67 3.87 -28.95
N LYS A 140 -15.41 3.63 -29.26
CA LYS A 140 -14.72 2.37 -28.96
C LYS A 140 -14.26 2.38 -27.50
N PRO A 141 -14.76 1.50 -26.61
CA PRO A 141 -14.14 1.32 -25.30
C PRO A 141 -12.69 0.85 -25.50
N THR A 142 -11.72 1.67 -25.09
CA THR A 142 -10.31 1.29 -25.17
C THR A 142 -9.97 0.42 -23.96
N PHE A 143 -9.60 -0.83 -24.24
CA PHE A 143 -9.00 -1.70 -23.25
C PHE A 143 -7.48 -1.69 -23.45
N SER A 144 -6.75 -2.00 -22.39
CA SER A 144 -5.30 -2.06 -22.46
C SER A 144 -4.79 -3.24 -21.66
N VAL A 145 -3.72 -3.85 -22.15
CA VAL A 145 -3.02 -4.90 -21.43
C VAL A 145 -2.04 -4.25 -20.46
N TYR A 146 -2.13 -4.64 -19.21
CA TYR A 146 -1.28 -4.16 -18.13
C TYR A 146 -0.51 -5.31 -17.50
N SER A 147 0.76 -5.06 -17.20
CA SER A 147 1.60 -5.95 -16.40
C SER A 147 2.18 -5.19 -15.21
N LEU A 148 2.58 -5.93 -14.17
CA LEU A 148 3.25 -5.32 -13.02
C LEU A 148 4.72 -5.06 -13.32
N THR A 149 5.22 -3.94 -12.81
CA THR A 149 6.66 -3.71 -12.70
C THR A 149 7.25 -4.62 -11.62
N GLU A 150 8.58 -4.72 -11.52
CA GLU A 150 9.22 -5.47 -10.43
C GLU A 150 8.82 -4.95 -9.04
N GLN A 151 8.64 -3.64 -8.92
CA GLN A 151 8.12 -3.03 -7.69
C GLN A 151 6.66 -3.42 -7.44
N GLY A 152 5.82 -3.42 -8.48
CA GLY A 152 4.44 -3.90 -8.38
C GLY A 152 4.34 -5.34 -7.93
N LYS A 153 5.18 -6.23 -8.48
CA LYS A 153 5.27 -7.64 -8.06
C LYS A 153 5.71 -7.78 -6.61
N LYS A 154 6.74 -7.03 -6.18
CA LYS A 154 7.19 -7.00 -4.78
C LYS A 154 6.02 -6.61 -3.87
N TRP A 155 5.30 -5.54 -4.19
CA TRP A 155 4.19 -5.05 -3.37
C TRP A 155 2.99 -5.99 -3.34
N ALA A 156 2.66 -6.63 -4.47
CA ALA A 156 1.64 -7.66 -4.51
C ALA A 156 2.02 -8.90 -3.69
N GLY A 157 3.31 -9.28 -3.69
CA GLY A 157 3.83 -10.37 -2.86
C GLY A 157 3.70 -10.09 -1.36
N GLU A 158 4.07 -8.89 -0.90
CA GLU A 158 3.90 -8.47 0.50
C GLU A 158 2.45 -8.54 0.98
N LEU A 159 1.52 -8.14 0.09
CA LEU A 159 0.08 -8.25 0.35
C LEU A 159 -0.35 -9.71 0.45
N ASN A 160 0.03 -10.55 -0.51
CA ASN A 160 -0.40 -11.95 -0.53
C ASN A 160 0.08 -12.71 0.71
N LEU A 161 1.30 -12.44 1.19
CA LEU A 161 1.84 -12.99 2.44
C LEU A 161 1.04 -12.52 3.67
N SER A 162 0.62 -11.25 3.68
CA SER A 162 -0.16 -10.67 4.79
C SER A 162 -1.56 -11.29 4.96
N TRP A 163 -2.10 -11.94 3.91
CA TRP A 163 -3.40 -12.62 3.92
C TRP A 163 -3.29 -14.15 3.98
N GLY A 164 -2.21 -14.75 3.46
CA GLY A 164 -1.96 -16.20 3.56
C GLY A 164 -1.75 -16.69 4.99
N GLU A 165 -1.17 -15.87 5.88
CA GLU A 165 -1.00 -16.20 7.30
C GLU A 165 -2.33 -16.24 8.09
N THR A 166 -3.39 -15.58 7.59
CA THR A 166 -4.69 -15.56 8.28
C THR A 166 -5.50 -16.84 8.11
N GLU A 167 -5.28 -17.62 7.04
CA GLU A 167 -6.03 -18.86 6.78
C GLU A 167 -5.44 -20.08 7.52
N GLN A 168 -4.19 -20.01 7.98
CA GLN A 168 -3.53 -21.12 8.71
C GLN A 168 -3.66 -21.01 10.24
N SER A 169 -4.36 -19.99 10.74
CA SER A 169 -4.45 -19.68 12.17
C SER A 169 -5.83 -19.95 12.79
N THR A 170 -6.76 -20.59 12.06
CA THR A 170 -8.09 -20.99 12.54
C THR A 170 -8.20 -22.48 12.77
#